data_AF-A0AA39AFD0-F1
#
_entry.id   AF-A0AA39AFD0-F1
#
_cell.length_a   1.000
_cell.length_b   1.000
_cell.length_c   1.000
_cell.angle_alpha   90.00
_cell.angle_beta   90.00
_cell.angle_gamma   90.00
#
_symmetry.space_group_name_H-M   'P 1'
#
loop_
_entity.id
_entity.type
_entity.pdbx_description
1 polymer ?
#
loop_
_entity_poly.entity_id
_entity_poly.type
_entity_poly.pdbx_seq_one_letter_code
_entity_poly.pdbx_strand_id
1 'polypeptide(L)'
;MANTDRHAGNILVNKEGGKDGQIVLIPIDHGYCLPENFEDCTFDWLYWPQARQPFSLDTIDYINSLDAEQDIALLKFCGWELSLESARTLRISTMLLKKGAQRGLTPFLIGSIMCRVTLNKESVIEEIVQEAQDSLLPGMNEAAFLETISQLIDTRLDKLMK
;
A
#
# COMPACT_ATOMS: atom_id res chain seq x y z
N MET A 1 2.54 0.20 4.27
CA MET A 1 3.94 0.69 4.46
C MET A 1 4.44 1.54 3.30
N ALA A 2 4.09 1.26 2.03
CA ALA A 2 4.44 2.13 0.89
C ALA A 2 5.95 2.38 0.74
N ASN A 3 6.75 1.32 0.63
CA ASN A 3 8.21 1.41 0.54
C ASN A 3 8.65 2.13 -0.77
N THR A 4 9.55 3.10 -0.69
CA THR A 4 10.01 3.90 -1.84
C THR A 4 11.24 3.31 -2.54
N ASP A 5 11.79 2.22 -2.02
CA ASP A 5 13.02 1.57 -2.49
C ASP A 5 12.87 0.03 -2.52
N ARG A 6 11.70 -0.49 -2.92
CA ARG A 6 11.50 -1.94 -3.01
C ARG A 6 11.97 -2.47 -4.36
N HIS A 7 13.29 -2.47 -4.53
CA HIS A 7 13.95 -3.04 -5.71
C HIS A 7 14.34 -4.52 -5.52
N ALA A 8 14.66 -5.22 -6.62
CA ALA A 8 15.01 -6.65 -6.57
C ALA A 8 16.20 -6.96 -5.65
N GLY A 9 17.17 -6.05 -5.54
CA GLY A 9 18.31 -6.17 -4.61
C GLY A 9 17.92 -6.21 -3.12
N ASN A 10 16.73 -5.75 -2.74
CA ASN A 10 16.26 -5.72 -1.35
C ASN A 10 15.41 -6.96 -1.01
N ILE A 11 15.41 -7.98 -1.86
CA ILE A 11 14.66 -9.22 -1.66
C ILE A 11 15.63 -10.39 -1.78
N LEU A 12 15.96 -10.99 -0.63
CA LEU A 12 16.79 -12.20 -0.61
C LEU A 12 15.97 -13.43 -0.98
N VAL A 13 16.64 -14.42 -1.56
CA VAL A 13 16.04 -15.69 -1.95
C VAL A 13 16.70 -16.82 -1.17
N ASN A 14 15.93 -17.49 -0.33
CA ASN A 14 16.36 -18.71 0.34
C ASN A 14 15.79 -19.93 -0.40
N LYS A 15 16.70 -20.75 -0.95
CA LYS A 15 16.36 -21.98 -1.71
C LYS A 15 16.36 -23.25 -0.86
N GLU A 16 16.81 -23.17 0.39
CA GLU A 16 16.95 -24.29 1.33
C GLU A 16 15.88 -24.26 2.44
N GLY A 17 15.06 -23.20 2.49
CA GLY A 17 14.21 -22.86 3.65
C GLY A 17 12.81 -23.48 3.70
N GLY A 18 12.41 -24.30 2.73
CA GLY A 18 11.09 -24.94 2.72
C GLY A 18 11.17 -26.46 2.89
N LYS A 19 10.20 -27.05 3.59
CA LYS A 19 9.89 -28.47 3.37
C LYS A 19 9.63 -28.62 1.86
N ASP A 20 10.35 -29.53 1.21
CA ASP A 20 10.21 -29.86 -0.22
C ASP A 20 10.83 -28.89 -1.25
N GLY A 21 11.82 -28.08 -0.86
CA GLY A 21 12.57 -27.23 -1.82
C GLY A 21 11.81 -25.96 -2.26
N GLN A 22 10.84 -25.54 -1.45
CA GLN A 22 10.10 -24.30 -1.66
C GLN A 22 11.02 -23.09 -1.54
N ILE A 23 10.95 -22.20 -2.52
CA ILE A 23 11.65 -20.92 -2.52
C ILE A 23 10.97 -19.96 -1.54
N VAL A 24 11.74 -19.38 -0.62
CA VAL A 24 11.28 -18.36 0.32
C VAL A 24 11.90 -17.01 -0.04
N LEU A 25 11.07 -15.97 -0.12
CA LEU A 25 11.51 -14.59 -0.32
C LEU A 25 11.61 -13.89 1.04
N ILE A 26 12.73 -13.22 1.29
CA ILE A 26 12.99 -12.51 2.55
C ILE A 26 13.22 -11.03 2.21
N PRO A 27 12.22 -10.15 2.44
CA PRO A 27 12.38 -8.73 2.20
C PRO A 27 13.27 -8.13 3.30
N ILE A 28 14.37 -7.51 2.89
CA ILE A 28 15.29 -6.78 3.76
C ILE A 28 15.18 -5.28 3.47
N ASP A 29 15.95 -4.49 4.21
CA ASP A 29 16.10 -3.04 4.00
C ASP A 29 14.76 -2.29 3.92
N HIS A 30 14.19 -2.02 5.09
CA HIS A 30 12.91 -1.32 5.25
C HIS A 30 13.10 0.15 5.64
N GLY A 31 14.31 0.69 5.50
CA GLY A 31 14.66 2.05 5.94
C GLY A 31 13.87 3.15 5.22
N TYR A 32 13.41 2.87 4.00
CA TYR A 32 12.63 3.77 3.15
C TYR A 32 11.12 3.43 3.13
N CYS A 33 10.60 2.90 4.23
CA CYS A 33 9.16 2.70 4.44
C CYS A 33 8.52 3.92 5.13
N LEU A 34 7.19 4.00 5.04
CA LEU A 34 6.37 5.04 5.70
C LEU A 34 6.70 6.48 5.26
N PRO A 35 6.76 6.77 3.94
CA PRO A 35 6.99 8.12 3.45
C PRO A 35 5.81 9.05 3.78
N GLU A 36 6.06 10.35 3.73
CA GLU A 36 5.03 11.38 3.97
C GLU A 36 4.05 11.54 2.79
N ASN A 37 4.41 11.03 1.61
CA ASN A 37 3.58 11.05 0.41
C ASN A 37 3.86 9.80 -0.46
N PHE A 38 3.14 9.67 -1.58
CA PHE A 38 3.25 8.51 -2.49
C PHE A 38 4.17 8.72 -3.69
N GLU A 39 4.79 9.90 -3.84
CA GLU A 39 5.55 10.31 -5.04
C GLU A 39 6.64 9.30 -5.41
N ASP A 40 7.41 8.85 -4.41
CA ASP A 40 8.56 7.97 -4.60
C ASP A 40 8.24 6.47 -4.45
N CYS A 41 6.97 6.09 -4.30
CA CYS A 41 6.59 4.68 -4.14
C CYS A 41 7.02 3.85 -5.34
N THR A 42 7.93 2.89 -5.11
CA THR A 42 8.54 2.10 -6.19
C THR A 42 8.61 0.62 -5.81
N PHE A 43 8.03 -0.22 -6.68
CA PHE A 43 7.89 -1.66 -6.46
C PHE A 43 8.38 -2.47 -7.69
N ASP A 44 9.63 -2.93 -7.69
CA ASP A 44 10.17 -3.72 -8.81
C ASP A 44 9.41 -5.03 -9.05
N TRP A 45 8.85 -5.61 -7.98
CA TRP A 45 8.08 -6.84 -8.06
C TRP A 45 6.79 -6.69 -8.88
N LEU A 46 6.35 -5.46 -9.19
CA LEU A 46 5.23 -5.25 -10.13
C LEU A 46 5.52 -5.82 -11.52
N TYR A 47 6.78 -5.83 -11.93
CA TYR A 47 7.18 -6.36 -13.24
C TYR A 47 7.34 -7.87 -13.26
N TRP A 48 7.18 -8.55 -12.11
CA TRP A 48 7.26 -10.00 -12.03
C TRP A 48 5.93 -10.64 -12.43
N PRO A 49 5.92 -11.75 -13.20
CA PRO A 49 4.69 -12.44 -13.58
C PRO A 49 3.79 -12.82 -12.38
N GLN A 50 4.40 -13.08 -11.22
CA GLN A 50 3.75 -13.44 -9.97
C GLN A 50 2.83 -12.34 -9.44
N ALA A 51 3.16 -11.06 -9.66
CA ALA A 51 2.29 -9.95 -9.22
C ALA A 51 0.94 -9.92 -9.95
N ARG A 52 0.82 -10.62 -11.09
CA ARG A 52 -0.44 -10.75 -11.84
C ARG A 52 -1.30 -11.93 -11.38
N GLN A 53 -0.84 -12.72 -10.43
CA GLN A 53 -1.64 -13.81 -9.86
C GLN A 53 -2.58 -13.25 -8.77
N PRO A 54 -3.79 -13.81 -8.63
CA PRO A 54 -4.67 -13.44 -7.53
C PRO A 54 -4.07 -13.87 -6.19
N PHE A 55 -4.45 -13.18 -5.12
CA PHE A 55 -4.11 -13.60 -3.76
C PHE A 55 -4.77 -14.94 -3.42
N SER A 56 -4.13 -15.75 -2.58
CA SER A 56 -4.77 -16.91 -1.95
C SER A 56 -5.80 -16.46 -0.92
N LEU A 57 -6.74 -17.35 -0.55
CA LEU A 57 -7.71 -17.10 0.51
C LEU A 57 -7.02 -16.75 1.84
N ASP A 58 -6.02 -17.53 2.24
CA ASP A 58 -5.23 -17.25 3.45
C ASP A 58 -4.58 -15.87 3.42
N THR A 59 -4.13 -15.41 2.25
CA THR A 59 -3.54 -14.07 2.10
C THR A 59 -4.61 -12.98 2.18
N ILE A 60 -5.80 -13.22 1.62
CA ILE A 60 -6.94 -12.30 1.73
C ILE A 60 -7.38 -12.16 3.19
N ASP A 61 -7.46 -13.28 3.94
CA ASP A 61 -7.80 -13.28 5.36
C ASP A 61 -6.76 -12.51 6.17
N TYR A 62 -5.47 -12.72 5.89
CA TYR A 62 -4.40 -11.93 6.48
C TYR A 62 -4.55 -10.43 6.16
N ILE A 63 -4.75 -10.06 4.90
CA ILE A 63 -4.96 -8.67 4.47
C ILE A 63 -6.17 -8.06 5.21
N ASN A 64 -7.28 -8.80 5.33
CA ASN A 64 -8.47 -8.35 6.04
C ASN A 64 -8.23 -8.10 7.53
N SER A 65 -7.30 -8.84 8.14
CA SER A 65 -6.91 -8.68 9.54
C SER A 65 -6.05 -7.45 9.83
N LEU A 66 -5.42 -6.85 8.82
CA LEU A 66 -4.54 -5.68 9.01
C LEU A 66 -5.28 -4.48 9.57
N ASP A 67 -4.66 -3.77 10.52
CA ASP A 67 -5.22 -2.59 11.19
C ASP A 67 -4.15 -1.51 11.36
N ALA A 68 -4.28 -0.45 10.57
CA ALA A 68 -3.32 0.65 10.58
C ALA A 68 -3.25 1.39 11.91
N GLU A 69 -4.35 1.50 12.68
CA GLU A 69 -4.31 2.17 13.98
C GLU A 69 -3.57 1.33 15.02
N GLN A 70 -3.75 -0.01 14.98
CA GLN A 70 -2.98 -0.91 15.83
C GLN A 70 -1.49 -0.86 15.49
N ASP A 71 -1.14 -0.82 14.21
CA ASP A 71 0.24 -0.68 13.76
C ASP A 71 0.85 0.65 14.22
N ILE A 72 0.14 1.78 14.06
CA ILE A 72 0.59 3.11 14.52
C ILE A 72 0.78 3.13 16.05
N ALA A 73 -0.16 2.56 16.79
CA ALA A 73 -0.07 2.48 18.25
C ALA A 73 1.12 1.62 18.70
N LEU A 74 1.38 0.51 18.01
CA LEU A 74 2.54 -0.35 18.26
C LEU A 74 3.86 0.39 17.99
N LEU A 75 3.97 1.11 16.87
CA LEU A 75 5.16 1.91 16.56
C LEU A 75 5.42 2.95 17.64
N LYS A 76 4.37 3.68 18.06
CA LYS A 76 4.45 4.64 19.15
C LYS A 76 4.87 4.01 20.47
N PHE A 77 4.32 2.83 20.79
CA PHE A 77 4.71 2.07 21.99
C PHE A 77 6.19 1.65 21.95
N CYS A 78 6.70 1.29 20.77
CA CYS A 78 8.11 0.98 20.53
C CYS A 78 9.02 2.22 20.48
N GLY A 79 8.49 3.42 20.70
CA GLY A 79 9.25 4.68 20.76
C GLY A 79 9.39 5.40 19.43
N TRP A 80 8.67 4.99 18.39
CA TRP A 80 8.65 5.68 17.10
C TRP A 80 7.28 6.34 16.86
N GLU A 81 7.23 7.64 17.07
CA GLU A 81 6.04 8.45 16.76
C GLU A 81 6.10 8.92 15.31
N LEU A 82 5.13 8.49 14.50
CA LEU A 82 5.03 8.88 13.09
C LEU A 82 4.54 10.33 12.96
N SER A 83 4.98 11.02 11.90
CA SER A 83 4.33 12.25 11.46
C SER A 83 2.88 11.97 11.05
N LEU A 84 2.06 13.03 11.01
CA LEU A 84 0.67 12.93 10.56
C LEU A 84 0.61 12.36 9.13
N GLU A 85 1.52 12.82 8.29
CA GLU A 85 1.67 12.49 6.89
C GLU A 85 2.06 11.01 6.70
N SER A 86 3.09 10.52 7.41
CA SER A 86 3.48 9.11 7.36
C SER A 86 2.39 8.18 7.90
N ALA A 87 1.71 8.57 8.98
CA ALA A 87 0.57 7.83 9.52
C ALA A 87 -0.59 7.78 8.52
N ARG A 88 -0.86 8.89 7.82
CA ARG A 88 -1.86 8.98 6.75
C ARG A 88 -1.50 8.06 5.58
N THR A 89 -0.25 8.07 5.11
CA THR A 89 0.24 7.13 4.08
C THR A 89 0.01 5.68 4.49
N LEU A 90 0.29 5.32 5.75
CA LEU A 90 0.02 3.97 6.26
C LEU A 90 -1.47 3.62 6.20
N ARG A 91 -2.34 4.50 6.72
CA ARG A 91 -3.80 4.30 6.68
C ARG A 91 -4.33 4.11 5.27
N ILE A 92 -3.95 5.01 4.36
CA ILE A 92 -4.40 5.00 2.97
C ILE A 92 -3.89 3.75 2.25
N SER A 93 -2.61 3.38 2.41
CA SER A 93 -2.05 2.18 1.78
C SER A 93 -2.70 0.89 2.29
N THR A 94 -2.97 0.79 3.60
CA THR A 94 -3.69 -0.34 4.19
C THR A 94 -5.13 -0.41 3.67
N MET A 95 -5.82 0.73 3.59
CA MET A 95 -7.19 0.81 3.07
C MET A 95 -7.28 0.38 1.61
N LEU A 96 -6.37 0.88 0.75
CA LEU A 96 -6.29 0.49 -0.66
C LEU A 96 -6.05 -1.01 -0.81
N LEU A 97 -5.10 -1.57 -0.06
CA LEU A 97 -4.79 -3.00 -0.09
C LEU A 97 -6.02 -3.85 0.28
N LYS A 98 -6.69 -3.51 1.39
CA LYS A 98 -7.90 -4.22 1.85
C LYS A 98 -9.03 -4.15 0.82
N LYS A 99 -9.37 -2.95 0.36
CA LYS A 99 -10.46 -2.74 -0.61
C LYS A 99 -10.17 -3.39 -1.97
N GLY A 100 -8.91 -3.38 -2.42
CA GLY A 100 -8.49 -4.01 -3.67
C GLY A 100 -8.50 -5.53 -3.58
N ALA A 101 -7.96 -6.11 -2.51
CA ALA A 101 -7.93 -7.56 -2.32
C ALA A 101 -9.35 -8.15 -2.18
N GLN A 102 -10.25 -7.48 -1.45
CA GLN A 102 -11.66 -7.87 -1.35
C GLN A 102 -12.39 -7.89 -2.69
N ARG A 103 -11.97 -7.04 -3.63
CA ARG A 103 -12.48 -6.98 -5.01
C ARG A 103 -11.82 -7.99 -5.95
N GLY A 104 -10.93 -8.85 -5.44
CA GLY A 104 -10.19 -9.82 -6.24
C GLY A 104 -9.12 -9.21 -7.14
N LEU A 105 -8.70 -7.98 -6.88
CA LEU A 105 -7.60 -7.35 -7.63
C LEU A 105 -6.27 -8.01 -7.29
N THR A 106 -5.40 -8.10 -8.29
CA THR A 106 -4.07 -8.69 -8.14
C THR A 106 -3.09 -7.69 -7.48
N PRO A 107 -1.97 -8.16 -6.90
CA PRO A 107 -0.90 -7.28 -6.42
C PRO A 107 -0.46 -6.24 -7.47
N PHE A 108 -0.41 -6.65 -8.75
CA PHE A 108 -0.07 -5.77 -9.85
C PHE A 108 -1.05 -4.60 -9.97
N LEU A 109 -2.35 -4.85 -9.98
CA LEU A 109 -3.35 -3.78 -10.13
C LEU A 109 -3.33 -2.84 -8.92
N ILE A 110 -3.24 -3.40 -7.72
CA ILE A 110 -3.20 -2.60 -6.47
C ILE A 110 -1.92 -1.76 -6.41
N GLY A 111 -0.75 -2.34 -6.63
CA GLY A 111 0.50 -1.58 -6.56
C GLY A 111 0.67 -0.60 -7.73
N SER A 112 0.08 -0.87 -8.91
CA SER A 112 0.06 0.09 -10.03
C SER A 112 -0.74 1.36 -9.72
N ILE A 113 -1.67 1.31 -8.77
CA ILE A 113 -2.39 2.52 -8.29
C ILE A 113 -1.44 3.41 -7.47
N MET A 114 -0.46 2.81 -6.79
CA MET A 114 0.47 3.50 -5.90
C MET A 114 1.70 4.06 -6.61
N CYS A 115 2.14 3.44 -7.71
CA CYS A 115 3.37 3.82 -8.39
C CYS A 115 3.09 4.76 -9.57
N ARG A 116 3.91 5.80 -9.71
CA ARG A 116 3.93 6.64 -10.91
C ARG A 116 4.44 5.83 -12.11
N VAL A 117 3.86 6.06 -13.30
CA VAL A 117 4.32 5.42 -14.55
C VAL A 117 5.56 6.13 -15.09
N THR A 118 5.63 7.45 -14.89
CA THR A 118 6.79 8.30 -15.20
C THR A 118 6.90 9.36 -14.12
N LEU A 119 8.08 9.95 -13.94
CA LEU A 119 8.30 11.01 -12.93
C LEU A 119 7.36 12.22 -13.10
N ASN A 120 6.85 12.44 -14.31
CA ASN A 120 6.03 13.60 -14.66
C ASN A 120 4.51 13.31 -14.62
N LYS A 121 4.11 12.08 -14.24
CA LYS A 121 2.71 11.69 -14.17
C LYS A 121 2.42 11.11 -12.79
N GLU A 122 1.59 11.82 -12.04
CA GLU A 122 1.08 11.38 -10.75
C GLU A 122 0.44 9.99 -10.85
N SER A 123 0.58 9.23 -9.78
CA SER A 123 -0.07 7.94 -9.60
C SER A 123 -1.54 8.16 -9.25
N VAL A 124 -2.35 7.12 -9.44
CA VAL A 124 -3.79 7.19 -9.15
C VAL A 124 -4.05 7.49 -7.67
N ILE A 125 -3.19 7.01 -6.76
CA ILE A 125 -3.35 7.31 -5.34
C ILE A 125 -3.04 8.78 -5.02
N GLU A 126 -2.09 9.40 -5.72
CA GLU A 126 -1.80 10.83 -5.56
C GLU A 126 -2.98 11.67 -6.04
N GLU A 127 -3.55 11.33 -7.20
CA GLU A 127 -4.77 11.98 -7.71
C GLU A 127 -5.94 11.86 -6.70
N ILE A 128 -6.11 10.70 -6.07
CA ILE A 128 -7.12 10.49 -5.02
C ILE A 128 -6.85 11.39 -3.81
N VAL A 129 -5.60 11.46 -3.36
CA VAL A 129 -5.21 12.28 -2.21
C VAL A 129 -5.45 13.76 -2.51
N GLN A 130 -5.06 14.22 -3.70
CA GLN A 130 -5.27 15.60 -4.13
C GLN A 130 -6.77 15.93 -4.25
N GLU A 131 -7.58 15.05 -4.85
CA GLU A 131 -9.03 15.24 -4.97
C GLU A 131 -9.72 15.35 -3.58
N ALA A 132 -9.27 14.55 -2.61
CA ALA A 132 -9.75 14.65 -1.24
C ALA A 132 -9.30 15.95 -0.56
N GLN A 133 -8.07 16.41 -0.83
CA GLN A 133 -7.54 17.66 -0.30
C GLN A 133 -8.29 18.88 -0.86
N ASP A 134 -8.58 18.88 -2.16
CA ASP A 134 -9.34 19.95 -2.82
C ASP A 134 -10.79 20.01 -2.32
N SER A 135 -11.30 18.89 -1.81
CA SER A 135 -12.61 18.77 -1.19
C SER A 135 -12.63 19.17 0.30
N LEU A 136 -11.49 19.54 0.90
CA LEU A 136 -11.41 19.92 2.30
C LEU A 136 -12.19 21.20 2.57
N LEU A 137 -13.19 21.09 3.44
CA LEU A 137 -13.88 22.25 4.01
C LEU A 137 -13.13 22.76 5.26
N PRO A 138 -13.18 24.06 5.57
CA PRO A 138 -12.61 24.59 6.81
C PRO A 138 -13.14 23.83 8.04
N GLY A 139 -12.24 23.25 8.83
CA GLY A 139 -12.59 22.50 10.04
C GLY A 139 -12.82 20.99 9.84
N MET A 140 -12.60 20.44 8.65
CA MET A 140 -12.54 18.98 8.48
C MET A 140 -11.41 18.38 9.33
N ASN A 141 -11.73 17.30 10.05
CA ASN A 141 -10.75 16.54 10.80
C ASN A 141 -10.20 15.37 9.97
N GLU A 142 -9.15 14.72 10.48
CA GLU A 142 -8.48 13.61 9.79
C GLU A 142 -9.43 12.44 9.47
N ALA A 143 -10.39 12.14 10.36
CA ALA A 143 -11.35 11.07 10.14
C ALA A 143 -12.27 11.35 8.94
N ALA A 144 -12.77 12.58 8.81
CA ALA A 144 -13.56 12.99 7.66
C ALA A 144 -12.75 12.96 6.36
N PHE A 145 -11.48 13.38 6.41
CA PHE A 145 -10.58 13.29 5.26
C PHE A 145 -10.37 11.85 4.79
N LEU A 146 -10.10 10.92 5.72
CA LEU A 146 -9.90 9.51 5.41
C LEU A 146 -11.19 8.83 4.90
N GLU A 147 -12.35 9.27 5.34
CA GLU A 147 -13.64 8.80 4.81
C GLU A 147 -13.83 9.24 3.35
N THR A 148 -13.49 10.50 3.01
CA THR A 148 -13.47 10.95 1.62
C THR A 148 -12.52 10.12 0.76
N ILE A 149 -11.30 9.86 1.25
CA ILE A 149 -10.33 8.98 0.56
C ILE A 149 -10.92 7.58 0.34
N SER A 150 -11.57 7.00 1.35
CA SER A 150 -12.21 5.68 1.28
C SER A 150 -13.21 5.59 0.12
N GLN A 151 -14.07 6.60 -0.01
CA GLN A 151 -15.09 6.69 -1.06
C GLN A 151 -14.47 6.90 -2.45
N LEU A 152 -13.42 7.71 -2.55
CA LEU A 152 -12.68 7.91 -3.80
C LEU A 152 -11.96 6.63 -4.24
N ILE A 153 -11.33 5.90 -3.31
CA ILE A 153 -10.74 4.59 -3.59
C ILE A 153 -11.81 3.65 -4.13
N ASP A 154 -12.96 3.51 -3.45
CA ASP A 154 -14.05 2.64 -3.94
C ASP A 154 -14.46 3.02 -5.37
N THR A 155 -14.66 4.32 -5.63
CA THR A 155 -15.01 4.83 -6.97
C THR A 155 -13.97 4.49 -8.03
N ARG A 156 -12.67 4.59 -7.72
CA ARG A 156 -11.58 4.25 -8.65
C ARG A 156 -11.49 2.74 -8.87
N LEU A 157 -11.61 1.93 -7.82
CA LEU A 157 -11.55 0.47 -7.93
C LEU A 157 -12.74 -0.10 -8.71
N ASP A 158 -13.96 0.41 -8.48
CA ASP A 158 -15.16 -0.06 -9.19
C ASP A 158 -15.11 0.23 -10.70
N LYS A 159 -14.36 1.28 -11.12
CA LYS A 159 -14.10 1.55 -12.54
C LYS A 159 -13.14 0.53 -13.18
N LEU A 160 -12.22 -0.06 -12.41
CA LEU A 160 -11.27 -1.06 -12.90
C LEU A 160 -11.91 -2.44 -13.07
N MET A 161 -13.08 -2.67 -12.47
CA MET A 161 -13.82 -3.93 -12.54
C MET A 161 -14.88 -3.98 -13.65
N LYS A 162 -15.05 -2.88 -14.40
CA LYS A 162 -15.95 -2.79 -15.56
C LYS A 162 -15.21 -3.09 -16.85
#